data_AF-A0A6A9SIM6-F1
#
_entry.id   AF-A0A6A9SIM6-F1
#
_cell.length_a   1.000
_cell.length_b   1.000
_cell.length_c   1.000
_cell.angle_alpha   90.00
_cell.angle_beta   90.00
_cell.angle_gamma   90.00
#
_symmetry.space_group_name_H-M   'P 1'
#
loop_
_entity.id
_entity.type
_entity.pdbx_description
1 polymer ?
#
loop_
_entity_poly.entity_id
_entity_poly.type
_entity_poly.pdbx_seq_one_letter_code
_entity_poly.pdbx_strand_id
1 'polypeptide(L)'
;MHALVQLRGEVNMHTDIQDTLEMLNIHHVNHCTLVPETDAYRGMVTKVNDFVAFGEPSQETLETVLATRAEPLEGDADVDDEWVAEHTDYDDISGLAFALLSEETTLREQGLSPTLRLHPPRGGHDGVKHPVKEGGQLGKHDTEGIDELLEAMR
;
A
#
# COMPACT_ATOMS: atom_id res chain seq x y z
N MET A 1 -10.99 -2.73 -1.58
CA MET A 1 -9.79 -1.86 -1.50
C MET A 1 -8.52 -2.69 -1.66
N HIS A 2 -7.52 -2.22 -2.40
CA HIS A 2 -6.24 -2.92 -2.53
C HIS A 2 -5.06 -2.12 -1.94
N ALA A 3 -4.17 -2.81 -1.24
CA ALA A 3 -2.81 -2.33 -1.02
C ALA A 3 -1.97 -2.54 -2.28
N LEU A 4 -1.15 -1.57 -2.65
CA LEU A 4 -0.35 -1.60 -3.87
C LEU A 4 1.08 -1.19 -3.57
N VAL A 5 2.03 -2.12 -3.73
CA VAL A 5 3.46 -1.96 -3.40
C VAL A 5 4.30 -1.98 -4.68
N GLN A 6 5.14 -0.99 -4.91
CA GLN A 6 6.12 -1.04 -6.00
C GLN A 6 7.32 -1.92 -5.63
N LEU A 7 7.57 -2.98 -6.40
CA LEU A 7 8.71 -3.89 -6.18
C LEU A 7 9.83 -3.73 -7.22
N ARG A 8 9.52 -3.17 -8.39
CA ARG A 8 10.51 -2.91 -9.45
C ARG A 8 10.83 -1.44 -9.57
N GLY A 9 12.11 -1.11 -9.70
CA GLY A 9 12.58 0.25 -9.89
C GLY A 9 12.18 0.86 -11.24
N GLU A 10 12.39 2.17 -11.35
CA GLU A 10 12.03 3.00 -12.51
C GLU A 10 12.93 2.80 -13.75
N VAL A 11 14.15 2.29 -13.57
CA VAL A 11 15.11 2.19 -14.68
C VAL A 11 14.60 1.21 -15.75
N ASN A 12 14.42 1.72 -16.97
CA ASN A 12 13.82 1.02 -18.13
C ASN A 12 12.32 0.70 -17.98
N MET A 13 11.62 1.30 -17.01
CA MET A 13 10.16 1.34 -17.00
C MET A 13 9.68 2.30 -18.11
N HIS A 14 8.54 2.01 -18.74
CA HIS A 14 7.93 2.97 -19.64
C HIS A 14 7.47 4.21 -18.86
N THR A 15 7.72 5.40 -19.39
CA THR A 15 7.39 6.67 -18.72
C THR A 15 5.93 6.76 -18.34
N ASP A 16 5.01 6.29 -19.19
CA ASP A 16 3.57 6.31 -18.89
C ASP A 16 3.18 5.35 -17.75
N ILE A 17 3.95 4.29 -17.49
CA ILE A 17 3.77 3.40 -16.33
C ILE A 17 4.30 4.09 -15.08
N GLN A 18 5.47 4.74 -15.17
CA GLN A 18 6.03 5.53 -14.06
C GLN A 18 5.08 6.67 -13.66
N ASP A 19 4.60 7.46 -14.62
CA ASP A 19 3.63 8.53 -14.39
C ASP A 19 2.36 8.00 -13.70
N THR A 20 1.93 6.77 -14.04
CA THR A 20 0.77 6.15 -13.39
C THR A 20 1.05 5.81 -11.92
N LEU A 21 2.24 5.33 -11.59
CA LEU A 21 2.64 5.10 -10.19
C LEU A 21 2.73 6.42 -9.41
N GLU A 22 3.28 7.46 -10.01
CA GLU A 22 3.37 8.80 -9.40
C GLU A 22 1.98 9.40 -9.16
N MET A 23 1.02 9.22 -10.08
CA MET A 23 -0.39 9.58 -9.87
C MET A 23 -1.05 8.82 -8.71
N LEU A 24 -0.59 7.59 -8.43
CA LEU A 24 -1.01 6.80 -7.27
C LEU A 24 -0.21 7.14 -5.99
N ASN A 25 0.62 8.20 -6.01
CA ASN A 25 1.48 8.64 -4.92
C ASN A 25 2.63 7.66 -4.58
N ILE A 26 3.07 6.84 -5.53
CA ILE A 26 4.20 5.91 -5.37
C ILE A 26 5.38 6.43 -6.19
N HIS A 27 6.45 6.81 -5.49
CA HIS A 27 7.63 7.46 -6.08
C HIS A 27 8.92 6.65 -5.91
N HIS A 28 8.88 5.60 -5.07
CA HIS A 28 10.05 4.80 -4.74
C HIS A 28 9.68 3.32 -4.58
N VAL A 29 10.67 2.45 -4.77
CA VAL A 29 10.54 1.02 -4.48
C VAL A 29 10.21 0.83 -2.98
N ASN A 30 9.37 -0.15 -2.68
CA ASN A 30 8.80 -0.47 -1.37
C ASN A 30 7.84 0.59 -0.81
N HIS A 31 7.51 1.64 -1.56
CA HIS A 31 6.36 2.47 -1.19
C HIS A 31 5.07 1.72 -1.49
N CYS A 32 4.13 1.84 -0.56
CA CYS A 32 2.79 1.28 -0.64
C CYS A 32 1.75 2.39 -0.62
N THR A 33 0.66 2.21 -1.34
CA THR A 33 -0.54 3.07 -1.23
C THR A 33 -1.80 2.20 -1.19
N LEU A 34 -2.90 2.78 -0.73
CA LEU A 34 -4.20 2.12 -0.63
C LEU A 34 -5.12 2.68 -1.73
N VAL A 35 -5.61 1.80 -2.61
CA VAL A 35 -6.41 2.20 -3.78
C VAL A 35 -7.81 1.59 -3.73
N PRO A 36 -8.88 2.41 -3.88
CA PRO A 36 -10.25 1.92 -3.99
C PRO A 36 -10.51 1.10 -5.26
N GLU A 37 -11.50 0.20 -5.23
CA GLU A 37 -11.82 -0.71 -6.34
C GLU A 37 -12.81 -0.13 -7.36
N THR A 38 -12.51 1.06 -7.89
CA THR A 38 -13.30 1.68 -8.98
C THR A 38 -12.75 1.28 -10.36
N ASP A 39 -13.56 1.42 -11.42
CA ASP A 39 -13.11 1.10 -12.79
C ASP A 39 -11.92 1.95 -13.25
N ALA A 40 -11.83 3.20 -12.76
CA ALA A 40 -10.69 4.08 -13.04
C ALA A 40 -9.40 3.52 -12.41
N TYR A 41 -9.42 3.21 -11.10
CA TYR A 41 -8.27 2.64 -10.42
C TYR A 41 -7.93 1.25 -10.96
N ARG A 42 -8.92 0.41 -11.29
CA ARG A 42 -8.72 -0.89 -11.92
C ARG A 42 -7.90 -0.77 -13.21
N GLY A 43 -8.18 0.23 -14.04
CA GLY A 43 -7.40 0.54 -15.24
C GLY A 43 -5.95 0.91 -14.92
N MET A 44 -5.73 1.76 -13.90
CA MET A 44 -4.40 2.17 -13.45
C MET A 44 -3.59 0.99 -12.89
N VAL A 45 -4.18 0.18 -12.00
CA VAL A 45 -3.53 -1.01 -11.42
C VAL A 45 -3.19 -2.04 -12.49
N THR A 46 -4.08 -2.24 -13.48
CA THR A 46 -3.81 -3.15 -14.60
C THR A 46 -2.61 -2.68 -15.44
N LYS A 47 -2.46 -1.36 -15.61
CA LYS A 47 -1.33 -0.78 -16.36
C LYS A 47 0.02 -0.96 -15.65
N VAL A 48 0.04 -0.90 -14.32
CA VAL A 48 1.27 -1.02 -13.51
C VAL A 48 1.57 -2.45 -13.04
N ASN A 49 0.72 -3.42 -13.41
CA ASN A 49 0.73 -4.82 -12.92
C ASN A 49 2.12 -5.47 -12.87
N ASP A 50 2.95 -5.31 -13.91
CA ASP A 50 4.24 -5.97 -14.03
C ASP A 50 5.35 -5.39 -13.13
N PHE A 51 5.07 -4.34 -12.37
CA PHE A 51 6.03 -3.62 -11.52
C PHE A 51 5.66 -3.63 -10.04
N VAL A 52 4.50 -4.16 -9.71
CA VAL A 52 3.87 -4.01 -8.40
C VAL A 52 3.40 -5.36 -7.86
N ALA A 53 3.21 -5.43 -6.55
CA ALA A 53 2.37 -6.42 -5.89
C ALA A 53 1.12 -5.72 -5.38
N PHE A 54 -0.05 -6.33 -5.55
CA PHE A 54 -1.29 -5.77 -5.00
C PHE A 54 -2.30 -6.85 -4.59
N GLY A 55 -3.11 -6.54 -3.59
CA GLY A 55 -4.13 -7.42 -3.03
C GLY A 55 -4.94 -6.71 -1.95
N GLU A 56 -6.05 -7.32 -1.54
CA GLU A 56 -6.87 -6.82 -0.43
C GLU A 56 -6.28 -7.37 0.87
N PRO A 57 -5.68 -6.53 1.73
CA PRO A 57 -5.08 -7.00 2.98
C PRO A 57 -6.17 -7.35 4.00
N SER A 58 -5.82 -8.20 4.97
CA SER A 58 -6.67 -8.37 6.14
C SER A 58 -6.66 -7.11 7.01
N GLN A 59 -7.68 -6.98 7.86
CA GLN A 59 -7.77 -5.89 8.81
C GLN A 59 -6.56 -5.86 9.76
N GLU A 60 -6.16 -7.00 10.32
CA GLU A 60 -5.04 -7.10 11.27
C GLU A 60 -3.70 -6.67 10.64
N THR A 61 -3.46 -7.08 9.39
CA THR A 61 -2.27 -6.65 8.65
C THR A 61 -2.31 -5.15 8.37
N LEU A 62 -3.46 -4.62 7.95
CA LEU A 62 -3.58 -3.19 7.67
C LEU A 62 -3.32 -2.35 8.93
N GLU A 63 -3.90 -2.73 10.07
CA GLU A 63 -3.64 -2.11 11.37
C GLU A 63 -2.15 -2.13 11.72
N THR A 64 -1.49 -3.28 11.52
CA THR A 64 -0.05 -3.43 11.76
C THR A 64 0.77 -2.49 10.89
N VAL A 65 0.48 -2.40 9.58
CA VAL A 65 1.22 -1.52 8.67
C VAL A 65 0.95 -0.06 8.98
N LEU A 66 -0.28 0.32 9.32
CA LEU A 66 -0.61 1.69 9.71
C LEU A 66 0.16 2.08 10.97
N ALA A 67 0.12 1.27 12.02
CA ALA A 67 0.83 1.52 13.26
C ALA A 67 2.35 1.65 13.09
N THR A 68 2.97 0.96 12.12
CA THR A 68 4.42 1.01 11.93
C THR A 68 4.90 1.94 10.82
N ARG A 69 4.05 2.30 9.86
CA ARG A 69 4.44 2.99 8.60
C ARG A 69 3.56 4.15 8.20
N ALA A 70 2.43 4.40 8.85
CA ALA A 70 1.66 5.61 8.59
C ALA A 70 2.41 6.84 9.09
N GLU A 71 2.24 7.94 8.36
CA GLU A 71 2.88 9.21 8.67
C GLU A 71 1.86 10.33 8.47
N PRO A 72 1.92 11.41 9.26
CA PRO A 72 1.15 12.62 8.99
C PRO A 72 1.45 13.18 7.61
N LEU A 73 0.56 14.01 7.08
CA LEU A 73 0.76 14.70 5.81
C LEU A 73 2.01 15.60 5.82
N GLU A 74 2.33 16.18 6.98
CA GLU A 74 3.53 16.96 7.22
C GLU A 74 4.10 16.62 8.61
N GLY A 75 5.42 16.44 8.68
CA GLY A 75 6.14 16.14 9.93
C GLY A 75 6.55 14.67 10.08
N ASP A 76 7.03 14.34 11.26
CA ASP A 76 7.60 13.04 11.65
C ASP A 76 6.97 12.48 12.93
N ALA A 77 5.75 12.94 13.27
CA ALA A 77 5.02 12.39 14.41
C ALA A 77 4.60 10.94 14.16
N ASP A 78 4.71 10.11 15.18
CA ASP A 78 4.26 8.72 15.14
C ASP A 78 2.72 8.68 15.10
N VAL A 79 2.18 7.80 14.27
CA VAL A 79 0.74 7.58 14.13
C VAL A 79 0.33 6.39 15.00
N ASP A 80 -0.03 6.68 16.25
CA ASP A 80 -0.61 5.73 17.20
C ASP A 80 -2.11 6.01 17.42
N ASP A 81 -2.76 5.22 18.28
CA ASP A 81 -4.19 5.39 18.57
C ASP A 81 -4.52 6.78 19.14
N GLU A 82 -3.60 7.39 19.91
CA GLU A 82 -3.77 8.74 20.45
C GLU A 82 -3.74 9.77 19.32
N TRP A 83 -2.79 9.66 18.40
CA TRP A 83 -2.72 10.51 17.22
C TRP A 83 -3.99 10.41 16.37
N VAL A 84 -4.48 9.18 16.12
CA VAL A 84 -5.68 8.92 15.32
C VAL A 84 -6.92 9.54 15.98
N ALA A 85 -7.11 9.34 17.28
CA ALA A 85 -8.23 9.91 18.04
C ALA A 85 -8.26 11.45 18.03
N GLU A 86 -7.08 12.09 18.02
CA GLU A 86 -6.96 13.55 18.05
C GLU A 86 -7.05 14.23 16.68
N HIS A 87 -6.62 13.54 15.61
CA HIS A 87 -6.40 14.15 14.29
C HIS A 87 -7.30 13.62 13.17
N THR A 88 -8.03 12.53 13.41
CA THR A 88 -8.89 11.88 12.41
C THR A 88 -10.35 11.81 12.89
N ASP A 89 -11.23 11.31 12.03
CA ASP A 89 -12.64 11.07 12.36
C ASP A 89 -12.88 9.77 13.16
N TYR A 90 -11.83 9.04 13.53
CA TYR A 90 -11.87 7.71 14.15
C TYR A 90 -11.24 7.68 15.54
N ASP A 91 -11.67 6.73 16.38
CA ASP A 91 -11.22 6.62 17.78
C ASP A 91 -9.84 5.95 17.93
N ASP A 92 -9.44 5.08 16.99
CA ASP A 92 -8.21 4.28 17.03
C ASP A 92 -7.80 3.80 15.62
N ILE A 93 -6.63 3.17 15.53
CA ILE A 93 -6.10 2.63 14.26
C ILE A 93 -7.06 1.60 13.65
N SER A 94 -7.72 0.79 14.49
CA SER A 94 -8.68 -0.23 14.05
C SER A 94 -9.87 0.38 13.30
N GLY A 95 -10.43 1.48 13.82
CA GLY A 95 -11.51 2.22 13.20
C GLY A 95 -11.10 2.83 11.86
N LEU A 96 -9.90 3.41 11.80
CA LEU A 96 -9.34 3.94 10.56
C LEU A 96 -9.10 2.84 9.52
N ALA A 97 -8.50 1.70 9.92
CA ALA A 97 -8.25 0.56 9.05
C ALA A 97 -9.54 0.01 8.45
N PHE A 98 -10.58 -0.14 9.26
CA PHE A 98 -11.90 -0.58 8.81
C PHE A 98 -12.48 0.37 7.76
N ALA A 99 -12.42 1.68 7.99
CA ALA A 99 -12.94 2.67 7.05
C ALA A 99 -12.17 2.75 5.73
N LEU A 100 -10.86 2.51 5.76
CA LEU A 100 -10.04 2.40 4.56
C LEU A 100 -10.41 1.15 3.75
N LEU A 101 -10.61 0.01 4.42
CA LEU A 101 -11.05 -1.24 3.77
C LEU A 101 -12.45 -1.12 3.16
N SER A 102 -13.38 -0.44 3.86
CA SER A 102 -14.73 -0.18 3.36
C SER A 102 -14.80 0.95 2.32
N GLU A 103 -13.67 1.59 2.00
CA GLU A 103 -13.55 2.69 1.04
C GLU A 103 -14.40 3.92 1.42
N GLU A 104 -14.63 4.13 2.72
CA GLU A 104 -15.36 5.28 3.26
C GLU A 104 -14.48 6.54 3.36
N THR A 105 -13.16 6.37 3.42
CA THR A 105 -12.18 7.44 3.57
C THR A 105 -10.88 7.10 2.87
N THR A 106 -9.95 8.05 2.84
CA THR A 106 -8.58 7.89 2.36
C THR A 106 -7.58 8.44 3.36
N LEU A 107 -6.33 7.98 3.30
CA LEU A 107 -5.24 8.50 4.14
C LEU A 107 -5.15 10.04 4.06
N ARG A 108 -5.23 10.59 2.83
CA ARG A 108 -5.12 12.04 2.62
C ARG A 108 -6.29 12.81 3.21
N GLU A 109 -7.51 12.27 3.18
CA GLU A 109 -8.68 12.90 3.81
C GLU A 109 -8.53 12.98 5.33
N GLN A 110 -7.85 12.02 5.93
CA GLN A 110 -7.56 11.95 7.36
C GLN A 110 -6.23 12.64 7.74
N GLY A 111 -5.69 13.49 6.86
CA GLY A 111 -4.48 14.26 7.15
C GLY A 111 -3.20 13.42 7.24
N LEU A 112 -3.20 12.21 6.68
CA LEU A 112 -2.04 11.33 6.59
C LEU A 112 -1.39 11.42 5.21
N SER A 113 -0.10 11.09 5.15
CA SER A 113 0.60 10.81 3.91
C SER A 113 -0.15 9.71 3.13
N PRO A 114 -0.42 9.88 1.82
CA PRO A 114 -1.05 8.85 1.01
C PRO A 114 -0.17 7.61 0.78
N THR A 115 1.05 7.62 1.30
CA THR A 115 2.08 6.63 1.03
C THR A 115 2.61 6.04 2.33
N LEU A 116 2.55 4.72 2.44
CA LEU A 116 3.14 3.95 3.52
C LEU A 116 4.54 3.53 3.07
N ARG A 117 5.58 4.08 3.71
CA ARG A 117 6.98 3.87 3.32
C ARG A 117 7.54 2.60 3.97
N LEU A 118 7.28 1.46 3.34
CA LEU A 118 7.59 0.15 3.92
C LEU A 118 9.09 -0.16 3.99
N HIS A 119 9.45 -1.10 4.84
CA HIS A 119 10.79 -1.69 4.91
C HIS A 119 11.01 -2.70 3.78
N PRO A 120 12.25 -2.97 3.33
CA PRO A 120 12.53 -4.15 2.53
C PRO A 120 12.01 -5.44 3.20
N PRO A 121 11.50 -6.41 2.44
CA PRO A 121 10.89 -7.62 3.01
C PRO A 121 11.94 -8.44 3.76
N ARG A 122 11.68 -8.70 5.03
CA ARG A 122 12.53 -9.56 5.87
C ARG A 122 12.49 -10.99 5.33
N GLY A 123 13.67 -11.55 5.02
CA GLY A 123 13.78 -12.86 4.37
C GLY A 123 13.73 -12.82 2.84
N GLY A 124 13.48 -11.64 2.25
CA GLY A 124 13.30 -11.46 0.81
C GLY A 124 11.85 -11.69 0.36
N HIS A 125 11.61 -11.47 -0.92
CA HIS A 125 10.35 -11.77 -1.62
C HIS A 125 10.62 -12.80 -2.73
N ASP A 126 9.57 -13.38 -3.31
CA ASP A 126 9.66 -14.46 -4.31
C ASP A 126 10.23 -14.02 -5.67
N GLY A 127 10.51 -12.73 -5.81
CA GLY A 127 11.30 -12.19 -6.91
C GLY A 127 10.46 -11.42 -7.92
N VAL A 128 11.13 -10.54 -8.67
CA VAL A 128 10.51 -9.53 -9.52
C VAL A 128 10.60 -9.84 -11.02
N LYS A 129 10.71 -11.12 -11.37
CA LYS A 129 10.80 -11.59 -12.77
C LYS A 129 9.60 -12.42 -13.21
N HIS A 130 8.81 -12.90 -12.25
CA HIS A 130 7.67 -13.78 -12.48
C HIS A 130 6.45 -13.28 -11.69
N PRO A 131 5.23 -13.53 -12.19
CA PRO A 131 4.00 -13.28 -11.44
C PRO A 131 3.76 -14.35 -10.36
N VAL A 132 2.82 -14.09 -9.46
CA VAL A 132 2.41 -15.03 -8.37
C VAL A 132 2.10 -16.44 -8.88
N LYS A 133 1.41 -16.56 -10.02
CA LYS A 133 1.05 -17.86 -10.61
C LYS A 133 2.26 -18.71 -11.05
N GLU A 134 3.41 -18.08 -11.23
CA GLU A 134 4.68 -18.71 -11.61
C GLU A 134 5.67 -18.76 -10.43
N GLY A 135 5.23 -18.41 -9.21
CA GLY A 135 6.06 -18.39 -8.02
C GLY A 135 6.99 -17.17 -7.92
N GLY A 136 6.59 -16.02 -8.47
CA GLY A 136 7.22 -14.72 -8.17
C GLY A 136 6.29 -13.78 -7.41
N GLN A 137 6.71 -12.55 -7.14
CA GLN A 137 5.96 -11.61 -6.30
C GLN A 137 5.08 -10.62 -7.10
N LEU A 138 5.13 -10.63 -8.43
CA LEU A 138 4.45 -9.59 -9.23
C LEU A 138 2.95 -9.87 -9.46
N GLY A 139 2.19 -8.78 -9.52
CA GLY A 139 0.79 -8.78 -9.87
C GLY A 139 -0.15 -8.98 -8.69
N LYS A 140 -1.29 -9.63 -8.95
CA LYS A 140 -2.36 -9.83 -7.97
C LYS A 140 -2.01 -10.96 -7.00
N HIS A 141 -2.12 -10.68 -5.71
CA HIS A 141 -2.10 -11.62 -4.60
C HIS A 141 -3.52 -11.89 -4.09
N ASP A 142 -3.70 -13.01 -3.40
CA ASP A 142 -4.83 -13.19 -2.49
C ASP A 142 -4.53 -12.48 -1.15
N THR A 143 -5.48 -12.52 -0.22
CA THR A 143 -5.35 -11.84 1.07
C THR A 143 -4.19 -12.39 1.88
N GLU A 144 -4.03 -13.72 1.95
CA GLU A 144 -2.90 -14.33 2.68
C GLU A 144 -1.55 -13.93 2.06
N GLY A 145 -1.41 -13.97 0.73
CA GLY A 145 -0.17 -13.62 0.05
C GLY A 145 0.18 -12.12 0.14
N ILE A 146 -0.80 -11.22 0.13
CA ILE A 146 -0.52 -9.80 0.34
C ILE A 146 -0.17 -9.52 1.81
N ASP A 147 -0.81 -10.23 2.75
CA ASP A 147 -0.53 -10.08 4.17
C ASP A 147 0.89 -10.52 4.53
N GLU A 148 1.31 -11.69 4.04
CA GLU A 148 2.68 -12.18 4.21
C GLU A 148 3.72 -11.17 3.72
N LEU A 149 3.49 -10.57 2.55
CA LEU A 149 4.38 -9.56 1.98
C LEU A 149 4.42 -8.30 2.84
N LEU A 150 3.26 -7.76 3.20
CA LEU A 150 3.16 -6.53 3.99
C LEU A 150 3.76 -6.69 5.39
N GLU A 151 3.53 -7.82 6.05
CA GLU A 151 4.11 -8.13 7.35
C GLU A 151 5.62 -8.32 7.30
N ALA A 152 6.15 -8.92 6.23
CA ALA A 152 7.60 -9.00 6.02
C ALA A 152 8.22 -7.60 5.87
N MET A 153 7.45 -6.65 5.32
CA MET A 153 7.84 -5.26 5.05
C MET A 153 7.44 -4.26 6.16
N ARG A 154 6.85 -4.74 7.27
CA ARG A 154 6.37 -3.90 8.39
C ARG A 154 7.43 -3.07 9.06
#